data_AF-A0A9X0CIT3-F1
#
_entry.id   AF-A0A9X0CIT3-F1
#
_cell.length_a   1.000
_cell.length_b   1.000
_cell.length_c   1.000
_cell.angle_alpha   90.00
_cell.angle_beta   90.00
_cell.angle_gamma   90.00
#
_symmetry.space_group_name_H-M   'P 1'
#
loop_
_entity.id
_entity.type
_entity.pdbx_description
1 polymer ?
#
loop_
_entity_poly.entity_id
_entity_poly.type
_entity_poly.pdbx_seq_one_letter_code
_entity_poly.pdbx_strand_id
1 'polypeptide(L)'
;MASRDHQPGYAKYYRGRLSNLTEKSTDDDVRRVYDDWAGDYDKDLDSAGCVFYKPMVEFFDNAINEVFQGKKSKSQIRIMDAGAGTGLIGVELHKQGYSDVDALDISQEMLNEAKKKNAYRKFICAPLSDQRTPGVETDEYDALICVGTLIFSHVRPTAFVELIRMVRNGGLVCFTIRADGVKDFSEKIAELENQGKWILVKEGKVPHYNKEDMPRECSAFAYKVSKN
;
A
#
# COMPACT_ATOMS: atom_id res chain seq x y z
N MET A 1 10.95 16.01 2.39
CA MET A 1 10.75 17.01 1.30
C MET A 1 9.97 16.38 0.15
N ALA A 2 8.66 16.67 0.04
CA ALA A 2 7.86 16.28 -1.13
C ALA A 2 8.37 16.95 -2.42
N SER A 3 8.19 16.34 -3.59
CA SER A 3 8.48 16.98 -4.88
C SER A 3 7.48 18.11 -5.02
N ARG A 4 8.00 19.33 -4.89
CA ARG A 4 7.22 20.56 -4.81
C ARG A 4 6.46 20.87 -6.11
N ASP A 5 6.86 20.24 -7.21
CA ASP A 5 6.34 20.53 -8.56
C ASP A 5 4.88 20.08 -8.76
N HIS A 6 4.38 19.12 -7.98
CA HIS A 6 3.03 18.57 -8.13
C HIS A 6 2.04 19.03 -7.05
N GLN A 7 2.46 19.89 -6.12
CA GLN A 7 1.55 20.47 -5.13
C GLN A 7 0.31 21.16 -5.76
N PRO A 8 0.41 21.87 -6.90
CA PRO A 8 -0.76 22.47 -7.54
C PRO A 8 -1.79 21.43 -7.99
N GLY A 9 -1.36 20.31 -8.57
CA GLY A 9 -2.25 19.22 -8.98
C GLY A 9 -2.96 18.57 -7.79
N TYR A 10 -2.19 18.22 -6.75
CA TYR A 10 -2.79 17.68 -5.52
C TYR A 10 -3.78 18.65 -4.86
N ALA A 11 -3.47 19.95 -4.81
CA ALA A 11 -4.38 20.95 -4.28
C ALA A 11 -5.66 21.07 -5.12
N LYS A 12 -5.54 21.02 -6.45
CA LYS A 12 -6.65 21.09 -7.41
C LYS A 12 -7.59 19.90 -7.29
N TYR A 13 -7.07 18.67 -7.33
CA TYR A 13 -7.93 17.47 -7.36
C TYR A 13 -8.35 16.99 -5.98
N TYR A 14 -7.52 17.16 -4.96
CA TYR A 14 -7.82 16.71 -3.59
C TYR A 14 -8.28 17.85 -2.68
N ARG A 15 -8.57 19.03 -3.24
CA ARG A 15 -9.15 20.20 -2.55
C ARG A 15 -8.40 20.60 -1.27
N GLY A 16 -7.08 20.43 -1.26
CA GLY A 16 -6.23 20.71 -0.10
C GLY A 16 -6.40 19.76 1.09
N ARG A 17 -7.13 18.64 0.97
CA ARG A 17 -7.33 17.69 2.09
C ARG A 17 -6.02 17.18 2.70
N LEU A 18 -4.97 17.07 1.88
CA LEU A 18 -3.63 16.66 2.32
C LEU A 18 -2.73 17.81 2.81
N SER A 19 -3.14 19.07 2.67
CA SER A 19 -2.25 20.22 2.92
C SER A 19 -1.86 20.38 4.39
N ASN A 20 -2.69 19.86 5.30
CA ASN A 20 -2.49 19.98 6.74
C ASN A 20 -1.71 18.80 7.32
N LEU A 21 -1.49 17.73 6.54
CA LEU A 21 -0.71 16.57 6.99
C LEU A 21 0.78 16.85 6.82
N THR A 22 1.48 16.93 7.95
CA THR A 22 2.93 17.10 8.05
C THR A 22 3.58 15.91 8.76
N GLU A 23 4.90 15.91 8.86
CA GLU A 23 5.68 14.89 9.60
C GLU A 23 5.37 14.85 11.11
N LYS A 24 4.68 15.87 11.64
CA LYS A 24 4.25 15.96 13.04
C LYS A 24 2.81 15.48 13.27
N SER A 25 2.09 15.12 12.21
CA SER A 25 0.71 14.65 12.32
C SER A 25 0.67 13.35 13.12
N THR A 26 -0.39 13.20 13.91
CA THR A 26 -0.70 11.97 14.63
C THR A 26 -1.52 11.03 13.75
N ASP A 27 -1.59 9.76 14.17
CA ASP A 27 -2.48 8.77 13.57
C ASP A 27 -3.95 9.25 13.53
N ASP A 28 -4.38 9.98 14.56
CA ASP A 28 -5.73 10.57 14.61
C ASP A 28 -5.94 11.69 13.59
N ASP A 29 -4.91 12.51 13.32
CA ASP A 29 -5.00 13.57 12.30
C ASP A 29 -5.14 12.95 10.91
N VAL A 30 -4.32 11.93 10.61
CA VAL A 30 -4.36 11.19 9.35
C VAL A 30 -5.72 10.51 9.20
N ARG A 31 -6.18 9.80 10.24
CA ARG A 31 -7.48 9.13 10.25
C ARG A 31 -8.63 10.09 9.95
N ARG A 32 -8.68 11.26 10.60
CA ARG A 32 -9.75 12.25 10.36
C ARG A 32 -9.79 12.74 8.92
N VAL A 33 -8.63 13.00 8.30
CA VAL A 33 -8.57 13.42 6.89
C VAL A 33 -9.21 12.38 5.98
N TYR A 34 -8.93 11.09 6.22
CA TYR A 34 -9.48 10.01 5.40
C TYR A 34 -10.92 9.65 5.74
N ASP A 35 -11.32 9.75 7.01
CA ASP A 35 -12.73 9.61 7.42
C ASP A 35 -13.61 10.64 6.68
N ASP A 36 -13.16 11.90 6.64
CA ASP A 36 -13.86 13.01 5.95
C ASP A 36 -13.79 12.93 4.40
N TRP A 37 -12.88 12.12 3.85
CA TRP A 37 -12.65 12.02 2.40
C TRP A 37 -13.26 10.76 1.78
N ALA A 38 -13.51 9.71 2.56
CA ALA A 38 -13.87 8.38 2.07
C ALA A 38 -14.96 8.37 0.98
N GLY A 39 -16.07 9.10 1.19
CA GLY A 39 -17.19 9.13 0.24
C GLY A 39 -16.90 9.81 -1.11
N ASP A 40 -15.89 10.67 -1.18
CA ASP A 40 -15.47 11.36 -2.42
C ASP A 40 -14.17 10.81 -3.00
N TYR A 41 -13.45 9.96 -2.25
CA TYR A 41 -12.08 9.53 -2.56
C TYR A 41 -11.93 8.98 -3.97
N ASP A 42 -12.76 8.00 -4.35
CA ASP A 42 -12.69 7.36 -5.66
C ASP A 42 -12.93 8.36 -6.81
N LYS A 43 -13.85 9.31 -6.62
CA LYS A 43 -14.17 10.35 -7.63
C LYS A 43 -13.03 11.34 -7.77
N ASP A 44 -12.40 11.72 -6.67
CA ASP A 44 -11.27 12.65 -6.67
C ASP A 44 -10.03 11.97 -7.30
N LEU A 45 -9.81 10.67 -7.06
CA LEU A 45 -8.77 9.89 -7.75
C LEU A 45 -9.04 9.78 -9.26
N ASP A 46 -10.27 9.51 -9.67
CA ASP A 46 -10.66 9.49 -11.10
C ASP A 46 -10.44 10.88 -11.75
N SER A 47 -10.85 11.94 -11.07
CA SER A 47 -10.65 13.33 -11.53
C SER A 47 -9.17 13.68 -11.69
N ALA A 48 -8.31 13.17 -10.80
CA ALA A 48 -6.86 13.30 -10.88
C ALA A 48 -6.22 12.39 -11.96
N GLY A 49 -7.02 11.54 -12.62
CA GLY A 49 -6.54 10.59 -13.62
C GLY A 49 -5.68 9.48 -13.04
N CYS A 50 -6.01 9.03 -11.82
CA CYS A 50 -5.32 7.95 -11.14
C CYS A 50 -5.47 6.62 -11.88
N VAL A 51 -4.36 5.94 -12.17
CA VAL A 51 -4.34 4.69 -12.94
C VAL A 51 -3.55 3.57 -12.28
N PHE A 52 -3.00 3.77 -11.08
CA PHE A 52 -2.00 2.85 -10.52
C PHE A 52 -2.50 1.45 -10.15
N TYR A 53 -3.80 1.25 -9.93
CA TYR A 53 -4.31 0.00 -9.34
C TYR A 53 -3.99 -1.22 -10.21
N LYS A 54 -4.30 -1.14 -11.51
CA LYS A 54 -4.04 -2.24 -12.47
C LYS A 54 -2.54 -2.48 -12.69
N PRO A 55 -1.72 -1.47 -13.06
CA PRO A 55 -0.28 -1.67 -13.22
C PRO A 55 0.38 -2.21 -11.95
N MET A 56 -0.07 -1.77 -10.77
CA MET A 56 0.49 -2.25 -9.51
C MET A 56 0.11 -3.70 -9.21
N VAL A 57 -1.14 -4.11 -9.48
CA VAL A 57 -1.53 -5.52 -9.33
C VAL A 57 -0.85 -6.40 -10.38
N GLU A 58 -0.61 -5.92 -11.60
CA GLU A 58 0.20 -6.64 -12.60
C GLU A 58 1.66 -6.78 -12.15
N PHE A 59 2.25 -5.73 -11.55
CA PHE A 59 3.59 -5.80 -10.96
C PHE A 59 3.65 -6.84 -9.83
N PHE A 60 2.65 -6.83 -8.93
CA PHE A 60 2.49 -7.78 -7.85
C PHE A 60 2.36 -9.22 -8.37
N ASP A 61 1.50 -9.46 -9.38
CA ASP A 61 1.28 -10.80 -9.96
C ASP A 61 2.57 -11.40 -10.54
N ASN A 62 3.36 -10.58 -11.22
CA ASN A 62 4.66 -11.01 -11.72
C ASN A 62 5.62 -11.40 -10.59
N ALA A 63 5.68 -10.61 -9.51
CA ALA A 63 6.51 -10.92 -8.35
C ALA A 63 6.02 -12.19 -7.60
N ILE A 64 4.70 -12.41 -7.52
CA ILE A 64 4.12 -13.65 -6.99
C ILE A 64 4.58 -14.85 -7.81
N ASN A 65 4.54 -14.77 -9.14
CA ASN A 65 4.98 -15.86 -10.01
C ASN A 65 6.47 -16.17 -9.83
N GLU A 66 7.31 -15.15 -9.63
CA GLU A 66 8.74 -15.33 -9.37
C GLU A 66 9.03 -16.00 -8.03
N VAL A 67 8.33 -15.60 -6.96
CA VAL A 67 8.53 -16.14 -5.60
C VAL A 67 7.92 -17.53 -5.44
N PHE A 68 6.68 -17.73 -5.90
CA PHE A 68 5.93 -18.97 -5.67
C PHE A 68 6.08 -19.99 -6.79
N GLN A 69 6.51 -19.58 -8.00
CA GLN A 69 6.80 -20.48 -9.13
C GLN A 69 5.68 -21.48 -9.43
N GLY A 70 4.42 -21.03 -9.34
CA GLY A 70 3.24 -21.86 -9.58
C GLY A 70 2.94 -22.92 -8.51
N LYS A 71 3.68 -22.96 -7.39
CA LYS A 71 3.44 -23.91 -6.28
C LYS A 71 2.13 -23.66 -5.53
N LYS A 72 1.54 -22.46 -5.68
CA LYS A 72 0.23 -22.09 -5.16
C LYS A 72 -0.58 -21.47 -6.28
N SER A 73 -1.86 -21.82 -6.37
CA SER A 73 -2.80 -21.11 -7.23
C SER A 73 -3.15 -19.75 -6.61
N LYS A 74 -3.55 -18.77 -7.43
CA LYS A 74 -3.84 -17.40 -6.97
C LYS A 74 -4.90 -17.34 -5.87
N SER A 75 -5.93 -18.18 -5.93
CA SER A 75 -6.99 -18.26 -4.92
C SER A 75 -6.54 -18.86 -3.58
N GLN A 76 -5.36 -19.49 -3.52
CA GLN A 76 -4.77 -20.06 -2.30
C GLN A 76 -3.68 -19.17 -1.68
N ILE A 77 -3.41 -18.01 -2.29
CA ILE A 77 -2.43 -17.05 -1.78
C ILE A 77 -3.20 -16.10 -0.86
N ARG A 78 -2.90 -16.18 0.43
CA ARG A 78 -3.49 -15.31 1.46
C ARG A 78 -2.81 -13.95 1.46
N ILE A 79 -3.56 -12.89 1.16
CA ILE A 79 -3.04 -11.53 0.93
C ILE A 79 -3.56 -10.56 1.99
N MET A 80 -2.65 -9.75 2.53
CA MET A 80 -3.00 -8.51 3.24
C MET A 80 -2.88 -7.31 2.29
N ASP A 81 -3.95 -6.53 2.15
CA ASP A 81 -3.92 -5.21 1.53
C ASP A 81 -3.80 -4.14 2.63
N ALA A 82 -2.58 -3.63 2.82
CA ALA A 82 -2.23 -2.74 3.93
C ALA A 82 -2.33 -1.26 3.51
N GLY A 83 -3.29 -0.55 4.10
CA GLY A 83 -3.78 0.73 3.60
C GLY A 83 -4.72 0.53 2.42
N ALA A 84 -5.71 -0.35 2.58
CA ALA A 84 -6.64 -0.74 1.52
C ALA A 84 -7.51 0.42 1.00
N GLY A 85 -7.66 1.50 1.78
CA GLY A 85 -8.51 2.64 1.47
C GLY A 85 -9.93 2.20 1.15
N THR A 86 -10.50 2.76 0.09
CA THR A 86 -11.82 2.40 -0.43
C THR A 86 -11.85 1.06 -1.17
N GLY A 87 -10.75 0.32 -1.25
CA GLY A 87 -10.74 -1.06 -1.73
C GLY A 87 -10.45 -1.28 -3.22
N LEU A 88 -9.88 -0.30 -3.92
CA LEU A 88 -9.63 -0.39 -5.37
C LEU A 88 -8.57 -1.43 -5.74
N ILE A 89 -7.56 -1.63 -4.89
CA ILE A 89 -6.56 -2.69 -5.07
C ILE A 89 -7.17 -4.08 -4.92
N GLY A 90 -8.00 -4.30 -3.90
CA GLY A 90 -8.70 -5.57 -3.70
C GLY A 90 -9.59 -5.95 -4.89
N VAL A 91 -10.31 -4.99 -5.48
CA VAL A 91 -11.11 -5.24 -6.69
C VAL A 91 -10.23 -5.73 -7.84
N GLU A 92 -9.07 -5.11 -8.05
CA GLU A 92 -8.17 -5.47 -9.13
C GLU A 92 -7.45 -6.81 -8.88
N LEU A 93 -7.08 -7.10 -7.64
CA LEU A 93 -6.61 -8.42 -7.21
C LEU A 93 -7.66 -9.51 -7.51
N HIS A 94 -8.93 -9.25 -7.19
CA HIS A 94 -10.02 -10.19 -7.45
C HIS A 94 -10.20 -10.48 -8.95
N LYS A 95 -10.11 -9.46 -9.81
CA LYS A 95 -10.14 -9.66 -11.28
C LYS A 95 -8.99 -10.53 -11.78
N GLN A 96 -7.84 -10.49 -11.11
CA GLN A 96 -6.66 -11.29 -11.45
C GLN A 96 -6.71 -12.71 -10.87
N GLY A 97 -7.73 -13.05 -10.09
CA GLY A 97 -7.96 -14.40 -9.53
C GLY A 97 -7.54 -14.58 -8.07
N TYR A 98 -7.16 -13.49 -7.38
CA TYR A 98 -6.86 -13.52 -5.94
C TYR A 98 -8.14 -13.26 -5.14
N SER A 99 -8.63 -14.26 -4.40
CA SER A 99 -9.88 -14.17 -3.63
C SER A 99 -9.68 -14.24 -2.11
N ASP A 100 -8.49 -14.62 -1.64
CA ASP A 100 -8.13 -14.75 -0.22
C ASP A 100 -7.46 -13.45 0.26
N VAL A 101 -8.23 -12.35 0.28
CA VAL A 101 -7.70 -11.00 0.56
C VAL A 101 -8.36 -10.40 1.80
N ASP A 102 -7.56 -9.86 2.70
CA ASP A 102 -7.99 -9.09 3.88
C ASP A 102 -7.56 -7.63 3.73
N ALA A 103 -8.36 -6.70 4.26
CA ALA A 103 -8.10 -5.25 4.22
C ALA A 103 -7.67 -4.74 5.60
N LEU A 104 -6.60 -3.95 5.62
CA LEU A 104 -6.18 -3.14 6.76
C LEU A 104 -6.21 -1.67 6.35
N ASP A 105 -6.88 -0.82 7.12
CA ASP A 105 -6.79 0.63 6.95
C ASP A 105 -6.97 1.33 8.30
N ILE A 106 -6.46 2.55 8.43
CA ILE A 106 -6.61 3.35 9.65
C ILE A 106 -8.02 3.97 9.75
N SER A 107 -8.68 4.19 8.60
CA SER A 107 -9.99 4.82 8.50
C SER A 107 -11.10 3.79 8.39
N GLN A 108 -12.03 3.81 9.34
CA GLN A 108 -13.22 2.95 9.29
C GLN A 108 -14.14 3.35 8.14
N GLU A 109 -14.22 4.63 7.78
CA GLU A 109 -15.04 5.08 6.66
C GLU A 109 -14.48 4.63 5.31
N MET A 110 -13.15 4.61 5.16
CA MET A 110 -12.52 3.97 4.01
C MET A 110 -12.89 2.49 3.89
N LEU A 111 -12.82 1.75 5.00
CA LEU A 111 -13.22 0.34 5.04
C LEU A 111 -14.72 0.14 4.77
N ASN A 112 -15.58 1.09 5.19
CA ASN A 112 -17.01 1.07 4.87
C ASN A 112 -17.24 1.17 3.36
N GLU A 113 -16.48 2.01 2.65
CA GLU A 113 -16.51 2.09 1.18
C GLU A 113 -15.95 0.81 0.53
N ALA A 114 -14.84 0.26 1.06
CA ALA A 114 -14.25 -0.99 0.59
C ALA A 114 -15.23 -2.17 0.69
N LYS A 115 -16.00 -2.24 1.78
CA LYS A 115 -17.00 -3.29 2.02
C LYS A 115 -18.06 -3.35 0.92
N LYS A 116 -18.47 -2.21 0.36
CA LYS A 116 -19.46 -2.14 -0.73
C LYS A 116 -18.98 -2.83 -2.01
N LYS A 117 -17.66 -3.00 -2.19
CA LYS A 117 -17.04 -3.59 -3.38
C LYS A 117 -16.93 -5.12 -3.32
N ASN A 118 -17.21 -5.74 -2.17
CA ASN A 118 -17.20 -7.20 -1.97
C ASN A 118 -15.91 -7.91 -2.42
N ALA A 119 -14.74 -7.25 -2.25
CA ALA A 119 -13.45 -7.77 -2.68
C ALA A 119 -12.60 -8.37 -1.53
N TYR A 120 -13.03 -8.22 -0.28
CA TYR A 120 -12.28 -8.62 0.91
C TYR A 120 -13.11 -9.53 1.80
N ARG A 121 -12.44 -10.42 2.54
CA ARG A 121 -13.07 -11.33 3.50
C ARG A 121 -13.14 -10.75 4.91
N LYS A 122 -12.10 -10.00 5.30
CA LYS A 122 -11.92 -9.39 6.62
C LYS A 122 -11.50 -7.94 6.46
N PHE A 123 -11.95 -7.11 7.40
CA PHE A 123 -11.62 -5.68 7.47
C PHE A 123 -11.04 -5.40 8.86
N ILE A 124 -9.89 -4.74 8.92
CA ILE A 124 -9.14 -4.44 10.14
C ILE A 124 -8.93 -2.93 10.20
N CYS A 125 -9.53 -2.27 11.19
CA CYS A 125 -9.37 -0.84 11.40
C CYS A 125 -8.24 -0.59 12.39
N ALA A 126 -7.03 -0.30 11.89
CA ALA A 126 -5.86 -0.01 12.72
C ALA A 126 -4.79 0.76 11.92
N PRO A 127 -3.96 1.60 12.59
CA PRO A 127 -2.84 2.24 11.94
C PRO A 127 -1.77 1.22 11.55
N LEU A 128 -1.14 1.44 10.40
CA LEU A 128 0.08 0.72 10.02
C LEU A 128 1.29 1.42 10.66
N SER A 129 1.86 0.80 11.69
CA SER A 129 3.01 1.33 12.45
C SER A 129 4.03 0.23 12.74
N ASP A 130 5.00 0.49 13.62
CA ASP A 130 5.92 -0.53 14.14
C ASP A 130 5.32 -1.41 15.24
N GLN A 131 4.05 -1.18 15.60
CA GLN A 131 3.30 -1.99 16.54
C GLN A 131 2.56 -3.13 15.85
N ARG A 132 2.28 -4.20 16.60
CA ARG A 132 1.49 -5.31 16.11
C ARG A 132 0.07 -4.87 15.76
N THR A 133 -0.35 -5.19 14.55
CA THR A 133 -1.73 -5.00 14.09
C THR A 133 -2.67 -5.94 14.84
N PRO A 134 -3.76 -5.44 15.42
CA PRO A 134 -4.70 -6.26 16.19
C PRO A 134 -5.30 -7.40 15.37
N GLY A 135 -5.29 -8.61 15.95
CA GLY A 135 -5.89 -9.79 15.33
C GLY A 135 -5.18 -10.25 14.06
N VAL A 136 -3.88 -9.91 13.90
CA VAL A 136 -2.99 -10.42 12.85
C VAL A 136 -1.81 -11.15 13.48
N GLU A 137 -1.73 -12.45 13.23
CA GLU A 137 -0.66 -13.31 13.73
C GLU A 137 0.63 -13.16 12.93
N THR A 138 1.74 -13.63 13.51
CA THR A 138 3.01 -13.69 12.79
C THR A 138 2.91 -14.79 11.72
N ASP A 139 3.47 -14.53 10.53
CA ASP A 139 3.45 -15.48 9.40
C ASP A 139 2.04 -15.84 8.88
N GLU A 140 1.03 -15.00 9.15
CA GLU A 140 -0.35 -15.28 8.77
C GLU A 140 -0.60 -15.19 7.25
N TYR A 141 0.16 -14.35 6.55
CA TYR A 141 -0.06 -14.05 5.12
C TYR A 141 1.03 -14.65 4.23
N ASP A 142 0.63 -15.12 3.04
CA ASP A 142 1.55 -15.50 1.97
C ASP A 142 2.20 -14.27 1.32
N ALA A 143 1.40 -13.22 1.17
CA ALA A 143 1.84 -11.99 0.55
C ALA A 143 1.15 -10.77 1.16
N LEU A 144 1.75 -9.61 0.97
CA LEU A 144 1.21 -8.33 1.38
C LEU A 144 1.41 -7.33 0.24
N ILE A 145 0.39 -6.51 -0.01
CA ILE A 145 0.45 -5.37 -0.92
C ILE A 145 0.15 -4.08 -0.16
N CYS A 146 0.89 -3.00 -0.42
CA CYS A 146 0.72 -1.70 0.26
C CYS A 146 0.91 -0.56 -0.76
N VAL A 147 -0.19 0.05 -1.20
CA VAL A 147 -0.18 0.95 -2.37
C VAL A 147 -0.80 2.30 -2.03
N GLY A 148 -0.08 3.39 -2.32
CA GLY A 148 -0.56 4.76 -2.03
C GLY A 148 -0.49 5.18 -0.55
N THR A 149 -0.07 4.30 0.34
CA THR A 149 -0.10 4.49 1.81
C THR A 149 1.23 4.97 2.40
N LEU A 150 2.37 4.54 1.82
CA LEU A 150 3.73 4.83 2.33
C LEU A 150 4.14 6.28 2.03
N ILE A 151 3.57 7.17 2.81
CA ILE A 151 3.82 8.60 2.81
C ILE A 151 4.36 8.93 4.19
N PHE A 152 5.50 9.60 4.30
CA PHE A 152 6.15 9.79 5.60
C PHE A 152 5.26 10.47 6.66
N SER A 153 4.36 11.37 6.25
CA SER A 153 3.37 11.99 7.14
C SER A 153 2.20 11.09 7.53
N HIS A 154 2.13 9.87 7.01
CA HIS A 154 1.05 8.90 7.22
C HIS A 154 1.59 7.61 7.86
N VAL A 155 2.64 7.04 7.27
CA VAL A 155 3.28 5.80 7.71
C VAL A 155 4.78 6.01 7.74
N ARG A 156 5.37 5.76 8.91
CA ARG A 156 6.83 5.88 9.11
C ARG A 156 7.54 4.67 8.53
N PRO A 157 8.82 4.79 8.10
CA PRO A 157 9.60 3.65 7.61
C PRO A 157 9.69 2.49 8.61
N THR A 158 9.59 2.76 9.91
CA THR A 158 9.60 1.73 10.94
C THR A 158 8.48 0.70 10.77
N ALA A 159 7.37 1.04 10.11
CA ALA A 159 6.27 0.11 9.85
C ALA A 159 6.65 -1.12 8.99
N PHE A 160 7.76 -1.08 8.25
CA PHE A 160 8.25 -2.26 7.53
C PHE A 160 8.48 -3.48 8.44
N VAL A 161 8.80 -3.27 9.72
CA VAL A 161 8.98 -4.39 10.67
C VAL A 161 7.68 -5.17 10.85
N GLU A 162 6.55 -4.47 10.86
CA GLU A 162 5.23 -5.08 11.01
C GLU A 162 4.81 -5.76 9.71
N LEU A 163 5.03 -5.12 8.55
CA LEU A 163 4.75 -5.74 7.24
C LEU A 163 5.51 -7.07 7.07
N ILE A 164 6.78 -7.10 7.45
CA ILE A 164 7.61 -8.33 7.43
C ILE A 164 7.08 -9.35 8.44
N ARG A 165 6.64 -8.92 9.64
CA ARG A 165 6.11 -9.84 10.66
C ARG A 165 4.86 -10.58 10.18
N MET A 166 3.92 -9.87 9.53
CA MET A 166 2.66 -10.44 9.03
C MET A 166 2.87 -11.51 7.96
N VAL A 167 3.89 -11.34 7.11
CA VAL A 167 4.15 -12.21 5.96
C VAL A 167 5.07 -13.35 6.36
N ARG A 168 4.72 -14.58 5.97
CA ARG A 168 5.51 -15.78 6.28
C ARG A 168 6.92 -15.74 5.68
N ASN A 169 7.84 -16.52 6.25
CA ASN A 169 9.15 -16.73 5.63
C ASN A 169 9.01 -17.25 4.19
N GLY A 170 9.73 -16.65 3.26
CA GLY A 170 9.61 -16.92 1.82
C GLY A 170 8.36 -16.32 1.14
N GLY A 171 7.51 -15.59 1.87
CA GLY A 171 6.39 -14.83 1.34
C GLY A 171 6.80 -13.50 0.72
N LEU A 172 5.85 -12.78 0.13
CA LEU A 172 6.11 -11.54 -0.63
C LEU A 172 5.58 -10.29 0.11
N VAL A 173 6.40 -9.25 0.22
CA VAL A 173 5.96 -7.90 0.59
C VAL A 173 6.14 -7.00 -0.62
N CYS A 174 5.05 -6.37 -1.09
CA CYS A 174 5.06 -5.53 -2.28
C CYS A 174 4.45 -4.17 -1.97
N PHE A 175 5.12 -3.09 -2.37
CA PHE A 175 4.66 -1.75 -2.01
C PHE A 175 5.08 -0.69 -3.02
N THR A 176 4.40 0.46 -2.95
CA THR A 176 4.78 1.65 -3.73
C THR A 176 5.27 2.77 -2.83
N ILE A 177 6.25 3.53 -3.31
CA ILE A 177 6.64 4.81 -2.73
C ILE A 177 6.62 5.85 -3.84
N ARG A 178 6.04 7.02 -3.57
CA ARG A 178 6.13 8.14 -4.52
C ARG A 178 7.59 8.53 -4.74
N ALA A 179 7.93 8.94 -5.96
CA ALA A 179 9.32 9.19 -6.35
C ALA A 179 10.05 10.18 -5.41
N ASP A 180 9.32 11.14 -4.85
CA ASP A 180 9.83 12.13 -3.91
C ASP A 180 10.02 11.63 -2.47
N GLY A 181 9.31 10.56 -2.10
CA GLY A 181 9.39 9.93 -0.79
C GLY A 181 10.42 8.82 -0.68
N VAL A 182 10.98 8.32 -1.80
CA VAL A 182 11.91 7.16 -1.77
C VAL A 182 13.07 7.36 -0.79
N LYS A 183 13.68 8.55 -0.77
CA LYS A 183 14.77 8.89 0.16
C LYS A 183 14.38 8.79 1.63
N ASP A 184 13.11 8.97 1.96
CA ASP A 184 12.62 8.98 3.34
C ASP A 184 12.49 7.53 3.87
N PHE A 185 12.49 6.52 2.99
CA PHE A 185 12.37 5.10 3.33
C PHE A 185 13.63 4.28 3.03
N SER A 186 14.55 4.80 2.19
CA SER A 186 15.70 4.05 1.67
C SER A 186 16.64 3.55 2.78
N GLU A 187 16.86 4.33 3.82
CA GLU A 187 17.72 3.92 4.95
C GLU A 187 17.16 2.68 5.65
N LYS A 188 15.85 2.68 5.95
CA LYS A 188 15.22 1.54 6.62
C LYS A 188 15.13 0.31 5.73
N ILE A 189 14.92 0.50 4.43
CA ILE A 189 14.94 -0.61 3.44
C ILE A 189 16.33 -1.27 3.44
N ALA A 190 17.40 -0.48 3.29
CA ALA A 190 18.77 -0.97 3.29
C ALA A 190 19.16 -1.61 4.63
N GLU A 191 18.71 -1.06 5.76
CA GLU A 191 18.91 -1.67 7.08
C GLU A 191 18.32 -3.09 7.14
N LEU A 192 17.09 -3.27 6.67
CA LEU A 192 16.39 -4.57 6.68
C LEU A 192 17.00 -5.57 5.68
N GLU A 193 17.50 -5.09 4.55
CA GLU A 193 18.29 -5.91 3.61
C GLU A 193 19.59 -6.38 4.24
N ASN A 194 20.35 -5.47 4.87
CA ASN A 194 21.63 -5.79 5.53
C ASN A 194 21.46 -6.76 6.71
N GLN A 195 20.32 -6.69 7.40
CA GLN A 195 19.94 -7.64 8.45
C GLN A 195 19.42 -8.98 7.91
N GLY A 196 19.29 -9.13 6.58
CA GLY A 196 18.76 -10.33 5.94
C GLY A 196 17.29 -10.60 6.25
N LYS A 197 16.51 -9.57 6.60
CA LYS A 197 15.06 -9.69 6.91
C LYS A 197 14.19 -9.90 5.67
N TRP A 198 14.70 -9.49 4.53
CA TRP A 198 14.10 -9.71 3.22
C TRP A 198 15.15 -9.58 2.12
N ILE A 199 14.77 -9.98 0.90
CA ILE A 199 15.63 -9.95 -0.28
C ILE A 199 14.83 -9.30 -1.40
N LEU A 200 15.42 -8.31 -2.08
CA LEU A 200 14.79 -7.68 -3.23
C LEU A 200 14.53 -8.72 -4.33
N VAL A 201 13.29 -8.77 -4.80
CA VAL A 201 12.86 -9.60 -5.94
C VAL A 201 12.76 -8.71 -7.17
N LYS A 202 12.08 -7.58 -7.04
CA LYS A 202 11.82 -6.68 -8.17
C LYS A 202 11.71 -5.23 -7.71
N GLU A 203 12.33 -4.34 -8.47
CA GLU A 203 12.13 -2.89 -8.38
C GLU A 203 11.71 -2.39 -9.77
N GLY A 204 10.85 -1.37 -9.81
CA GLY A 204 10.49 -0.72 -11.06
C GLY A 204 9.72 0.57 -10.86
N LYS A 205 9.29 1.14 -11.98
CA LYS A 205 8.32 2.23 -12.03
C LYS A 205 7.00 1.70 -12.55
N VAL A 206 5.91 2.16 -11.96
CA VAL A 206 4.55 1.87 -12.44
C VAL A 206 3.81 3.17 -12.75
N PRO A 207 2.99 3.21 -13.81
CA PRO A 207 2.11 4.34 -14.08
C PRO A 207 1.26 4.68 -12.85
N HIS A 208 1.14 5.98 -12.53
CA HIS A 208 0.47 6.44 -11.33
C HIS A 208 -0.70 7.38 -11.63
N TYR A 209 -0.45 8.49 -12.33
CA TYR A 209 -1.48 9.38 -12.87
C TYR A 209 -1.28 9.61 -14.38
N ASN A 210 -2.36 9.88 -15.11
CA ASN A 210 -2.30 10.21 -16.55
C ASN A 210 -2.41 11.72 -16.84
N LYS A 211 -2.71 12.55 -15.83
CA LYS A 211 -2.75 14.01 -15.95
C LYS A 211 -1.34 14.60 -15.88
N GLU A 212 -1.07 15.61 -16.71
CA GLU A 212 0.24 16.27 -16.79
C GLU A 212 0.62 17.04 -15.52
N ASP A 213 -0.38 17.53 -14.77
CA ASP A 213 -0.19 18.25 -13.49
C ASP A 213 -0.05 17.29 -12.29
N MET A 214 0.02 15.98 -12.53
CA MET A 214 0.18 14.93 -11.51
C MET A 214 1.42 14.06 -11.79
N PRO A 215 2.02 13.42 -10.77
CA PRO A 215 3.19 12.57 -10.97
C PRO A 215 2.83 11.33 -11.82
N ARG A 216 3.45 11.20 -13.00
CA ARG A 216 3.08 10.12 -13.93
C ARG A 216 3.42 8.72 -13.47
N GLU A 217 4.38 8.57 -12.55
CA GLU A 217 4.87 7.27 -12.09
C GLU A 217 5.18 7.27 -10.59
N CYS A 218 5.14 6.09 -9.98
CA CYS A 218 5.67 5.84 -8.64
C CYS A 218 6.68 4.68 -8.66
N SER A 219 7.58 4.64 -7.67
CA SER A 219 8.45 3.47 -7.49
C SER A 219 7.64 2.32 -6.90
N ALA A 220 7.83 1.12 -7.44
CA ALA A 220 7.25 -0.12 -6.95
C ALA A 220 8.37 -1.09 -6.57
N PHE A 221 8.19 -1.78 -5.45
CA PHE A 221 9.15 -2.70 -4.89
C PHE A 221 8.45 -4.01 -4.51
N ALA A 222 9.17 -5.11 -4.67
CA ALA A 222 8.76 -6.44 -4.27
C ALA A 222 9.94 -7.12 -3.57
N TYR A 223 9.70 -7.54 -2.33
CA TYR A 223 10.68 -8.16 -1.45
C TYR A 223 10.19 -9.52 -1.01
N LYS A 224 11.07 -10.53 -1.05
CA LYS A 224 10.80 -11.84 -0.46
C LYS A 224 11.27 -11.82 0.99
N VAL A 225 10.37 -12.13 1.92
CA VAL A 225 10.65 -12.17 3.35
C VAL A 225 11.64 -13.29 3.68
N SER A 226 12.60 -12.98 4.54
CA SER A 226 13.63 -13.89 5.03
C SER A 226 13.74 -13.77 6.54
N LYS A 227 13.28 -14.79 7.27
CA LYS A 227 13.34 -14.86 8.72
C LYS A 227 14.38 -15.92 9.08
N ASN A 228 15.61 -15.47 9.27
CA ASN A 228 16.67 -16.27 9.87
C ASN A 228 16.39 -16.51 11.35
#